data_AF-A0A064CEU6-F1
#
_entry.id   AF-A0A064CEU6-F1
#
_cell.length_a   1.000
_cell.length_b   1.000
_cell.length_c   1.000
_cell.angle_alpha   90.00
_cell.angle_beta   90.00
_cell.angle_gamma   90.00
#
_symmetry.space_group_name_H-M   'P 1'
#
loop_
_entity.id
_entity.type
_entity.pdbx_description
1 polymer ?
#
loop_
_entity_poly.entity_id
_entity_poly.type
_entity_poly.pdbx_seq_one_letter_code
_entity_poly.pdbx_strand_id
1 'polypeptide(L)'
;MAENTAKVTTARRRRPDWRSREVRAKEKMVARRVSEADHRALRQFADETGTTIAEMIAPAIDAIIAQAHTYFQEADRQELAPQARAS
;
A
#
# COMPACT_ATOMS: atom_id res chain seq x y z
N MET A 1 11.76 28.52 -46.06
CA MET A 1 11.56 29.00 -44.68
C MET A 1 10.11 28.68 -44.31
N ALA A 2 9.86 27.62 -43.54
CA ALA A 2 8.50 27.29 -43.08
C ALA A 2 8.43 27.61 -41.59
N GLU A 3 7.64 28.63 -41.25
CA GLU A 3 7.45 29.13 -39.89
C GLU A 3 6.59 28.15 -39.09
N ASN A 4 7.14 27.66 -37.99
CA ASN A 4 6.49 26.71 -37.08
C ASN A 4 5.72 27.49 -36.01
N THR A 5 4.44 27.76 -36.23
CA THR A 5 3.58 28.41 -35.21
C THR A 5 3.01 27.37 -34.26
N ALA A 6 3.77 27.00 -33.23
CA ALA A 6 3.27 26.20 -32.12
C ALA A 6 2.30 27.05 -31.26
N LYS A 7 0.99 26.77 -31.34
CA LYS A 7 -0.02 27.35 -30.45
C LYS A 7 0.17 26.77 -29.04
N VAL A 8 0.73 27.56 -28.13
CA VAL A 8 0.78 27.23 -26.70
C VAL A 8 -0.63 27.37 -26.11
N THR A 9 -1.33 26.25 -25.99
CA THR A 9 -2.57 26.18 -25.21
C THR A 9 -2.22 26.07 -23.73
N THR A 10 -2.51 27.12 -22.96
CA THR A 10 -2.43 27.08 -21.50
C THR A 10 -3.47 26.09 -20.97
N ALA A 11 -3.06 24.84 -20.75
CA ALA A 11 -3.91 23.83 -20.13
C ALA A 11 -4.32 24.32 -18.73
N ARG A 12 -5.60 24.65 -18.56
CA ARG A 12 -6.22 24.96 -17.26
C ARG A 12 -5.94 23.77 -16.34
N ARG A 13 -5.19 23.96 -15.24
CA ARG A 13 -4.99 22.92 -14.22
C ARG A 13 -6.38 22.52 -13.69
N ARG A 14 -6.89 21.36 -14.11
CA ARG A 14 -8.14 20.80 -13.57
C ARG A 14 -7.91 20.60 -12.07
N ARG A 15 -8.75 21.23 -11.24
CA ARG A 15 -8.76 20.94 -9.80
C ARG A 15 -9.06 19.44 -9.64
N PRO A 16 -8.25 18.67 -8.89
CA PRO A 16 -8.51 17.26 -8.69
C PRO A 16 -9.93 17.07 -8.14
N ASP A 17 -10.74 16.27 -8.82
CA ASP A 17 -12.12 15.99 -8.43
C ASP A 17 -12.13 15.26 -7.08
N TRP A 18 -12.84 15.80 -6.09
CA TRP A 18 -12.92 15.19 -4.77
C TRP A 18 -13.58 13.80 -4.81
N ARG A 19 -14.43 13.51 -5.80
CA ARG A 19 -14.99 12.17 -6.02
C ARG A 19 -13.92 11.14 -6.42
N SER A 20 -12.88 11.58 -7.13
CA SER A 20 -11.73 10.70 -7.42
C SER A 20 -10.89 10.38 -6.18
N ARG A 21 -11.09 11.09 -5.05
CA ARG A 21 -10.49 10.76 -3.74
C ARG A 21 -11.29 9.72 -2.95
N GLU A 22 -12.58 9.49 -3.23
CA GLU A 22 -13.36 8.39 -2.60
C GLU A 22 -12.80 7.01 -2.96
N VAL A 23 -12.03 6.91 -4.05
CA VAL A 23 -11.24 5.73 -4.43
C VAL A 23 -10.22 5.30 -3.34
N ARG A 24 -9.98 6.13 -2.31
CA ARG A 24 -9.04 5.81 -1.22
C ARG A 24 -9.50 4.70 -0.27
N ALA A 25 -10.79 4.34 -0.24
CA ALA A 25 -11.32 3.21 0.53
C ALA A 25 -11.04 1.83 -0.10
N LYS A 26 -10.18 1.77 -1.12
CA LYS A 26 -9.72 0.49 -1.69
C LYS A 26 -8.69 -0.18 -0.80
N GLU A 27 -8.74 -1.51 -0.82
CA GLU A 27 -7.71 -2.39 -0.30
C GLU A 27 -6.31 -1.92 -0.75
N LYS A 28 -5.36 -1.97 0.17
CA LYS A 28 -3.97 -1.58 -0.08
C LYS A 28 -3.16 -2.82 -0.34
N MET A 29 -2.25 -2.73 -1.31
CA MET A 29 -1.35 -3.82 -1.65
C MET A 29 -0.01 -3.63 -0.93
N VAL A 30 0.40 -4.65 -0.18
CA VAL A 30 1.76 -4.78 0.33
C VAL A 30 2.55 -5.61 -0.69
N ALA A 31 3.62 -5.05 -1.24
CA ALA A 31 4.44 -5.71 -2.26
C ALA A 31 5.93 -5.62 -1.90
N ARG A 32 6.66 -6.70 -2.14
CA ARG A 32 8.11 -6.77 -2.00
C ARG A 32 8.75 -7.02 -3.36
N ARG A 33 9.80 -6.26 -3.68
CA ARG A 33 10.66 -6.55 -4.84
C ARG A 33 11.60 -7.70 -4.49
N VAL A 34 11.71 -8.66 -5.38
CA VAL A 34 12.58 -9.83 -5.27
C VAL A 34 13.41 -9.98 -6.54
N SER A 35 14.45 -10.81 -6.49
CA SER A 35 15.23 -11.13 -7.69
C SER A 35 14.39 -11.93 -8.68
N GLU A 36 14.79 -11.94 -9.96
CA GLU A 36 14.10 -12.73 -10.98
C GLU A 36 14.19 -14.24 -10.68
N ALA A 37 15.33 -14.71 -10.17
CA ALA A 37 15.54 -16.10 -9.79
C ALA A 37 14.56 -16.52 -8.67
N ASP A 38 14.45 -15.71 -7.62
CA ASP A 38 13.53 -15.99 -6.51
C ASP A 38 12.07 -15.96 -6.98
N HIS A 39 11.70 -15.01 -7.83
CA HIS A 39 10.36 -14.94 -8.38
C HIS A 39 10.00 -16.18 -9.20
N ARG A 40 10.93 -16.69 -10.02
CA ARG A 40 10.73 -17.93 -10.77
C ARG A 40 10.55 -19.13 -9.85
N ALA A 41 11.38 -19.24 -8.81
CA ALA A 41 11.28 -20.32 -7.83
C ALA A 41 9.95 -20.29 -7.07
N LEU A 42 9.54 -19.11 -6.59
CA LEU A 42 8.25 -18.91 -5.91
C LEU A 42 7.07 -19.27 -6.82
N ARG A 43 7.15 -18.90 -8.11
CA ARG A 43 6.08 -19.21 -9.05
C ARG A 43 5.95 -20.70 -9.31
N GLN A 44 7.07 -21.37 -9.57
CA GLN A 44 7.06 -22.83 -9.77
C GLN A 44 6.51 -23.55 -8.54
N PHE A 45 6.94 -23.15 -7.34
CA PHE A 45 6.46 -23.76 -6.11
C PHE A 45 4.94 -23.56 -5.91
N ALA A 46 4.42 -22.37 -6.20
CA ALA A 46 3.00 -22.09 -6.15
C ALA A 46 2.21 -22.94 -7.16
N ASP A 47 2.72 -23.07 -8.39
CA ASP A 47 2.12 -23.91 -9.44
C ASP A 47 2.08 -25.40 -9.01
N GLU A 48 3.15 -25.92 -8.40
CA GLU A 48 3.23 -27.31 -7.91
C GLU A 48 2.30 -27.61 -6.74
N THR A 49 2.05 -26.61 -5.89
CA THR A 49 1.16 -26.72 -4.72
C THR A 49 -0.30 -26.36 -5.03
N GLY A 50 -0.59 -25.91 -6.26
CA GLY A 50 -1.95 -25.56 -6.70
C GLY A 50 -2.51 -24.32 -6.02
N THR A 51 -1.66 -23.40 -5.58
CA THR A 51 -2.03 -22.14 -4.90
C THR A 51 -1.37 -20.94 -5.57
N THR A 52 -1.63 -19.74 -5.09
CA THR A 52 -0.94 -18.53 -5.54
C THR A 52 0.11 -18.07 -4.53
N ILE A 53 1.15 -17.36 -4.99
CA ILE A 53 2.16 -16.77 -4.10
C ILE A 53 1.50 -15.87 -3.04
N ALA A 54 0.41 -15.18 -3.40
CA ALA A 54 -0.34 -14.31 -2.48
C ALA A 54 -1.00 -15.10 -1.34
N GLU A 55 -1.65 -16.22 -1.65
CA GLU A 55 -2.27 -17.10 -0.65
C GLU A 55 -1.21 -17.72 0.28
N MET A 56 -0.05 -18.09 -0.25
CA MET A 56 1.04 -18.64 0.56
C MET A 56 1.57 -17.65 1.61
N ILE A 57 1.69 -16.37 1.24
CA ILE A 57 2.24 -15.34 2.15
C ILE A 57 1.18 -14.71 3.06
N ALA A 58 -0.10 -14.84 2.73
CA ALA A 58 -1.19 -14.19 3.46
C ALA A 58 -1.15 -14.45 4.97
N PRO A 59 -0.96 -15.70 5.47
CA PRO A 59 -0.92 -15.93 6.92
C PRO A 59 0.23 -15.20 7.63
N ALA A 60 1.38 -15.07 6.97
CA ALA A 60 2.53 -14.35 7.53
C ALA A 60 2.26 -12.84 7.56
N ILE A 61 1.62 -12.30 6.53
CA ILE A 61 1.23 -10.89 6.47
C ILE A 61 0.17 -10.58 7.54
N ASP A 62 -0.83 -11.44 7.73
CA ASP A 62 -1.87 -11.27 8.75
C ASP A 62 -1.28 -11.24 10.16
N ALA A 63 -0.30 -12.11 10.45
CA ALA A 63 0.42 -12.10 11.72
C ALA A 63 1.16 -10.77 11.96
N ILE A 64 1.80 -10.21 10.93
CA ILE A 64 2.49 -8.91 11.01
C ILE A 64 1.47 -7.77 11.23
N ILE A 65 0.33 -7.81 10.54
CA ILE A 65 -0.75 -6.82 10.72
C ILE A 65 -1.28 -6.87 12.15
N ALA A 66 -1.52 -8.06 12.70
CA ALA A 66 -1.96 -8.22 14.08
C ALA A 66 -0.93 -7.64 15.07
N GLN A 67 0.36 -7.95 14.89
CA GLN A 67 1.43 -7.38 15.70
C GLN A 67 1.48 -5.85 15.63
N ALA A 68 1.34 -5.28 14.44
CA ALA A 68 1.31 -3.84 14.25
C ALA A 68 0.13 -3.20 15.00
N HIS A 69 -1.06 -3.77 14.92
CA HIS A 69 -2.22 -3.28 15.66
C HIS A 69 -2.02 -3.34 17.17
N THR A 70 -1.51 -4.46 17.70
CA THR A 70 -1.21 -4.60 19.14
C THR A 70 -0.22 -3.54 19.60
N TYR A 71 0.87 -3.33 18.85
CA TYR A 71 1.88 -2.34 19.18
C TYR A 71 1.30 -0.92 19.28
N PHE A 72 0.49 -0.51 18.31
CA PHE A 72 -0.14 0.82 18.34
C PHE A 72 -1.22 0.94 19.41
N GLN A 73 -2.01 -0.10 19.68
CA GLN A 73 -2.98 -0.09 20.79
C GLN A 73 -2.30 0.05 22.15
N GLU A 74 -1.16 -0.61 22.35
CA GLU A 74 -0.35 -0.48 23.57
C GLU A 74 0.27 0.92 23.69
N ALA A 75 0.78 1.47 22.58
CA ALA A 75 1.32 2.83 22.54
C ALA A 75 0.24 3.88 22.88
N ASP A 76 -0.94 3.81 22.25
CA ASP A 76 -2.06 4.70 22.54
C ASP A 76 -2.49 4.60 24.02
N ARG A 77 -2.56 3.37 24.55
CA ARG A 77 -2.90 3.12 25.95
C ARG A 77 -1.84 3.70 26.91
N GLN A 78 -0.57 3.64 26.55
CA GLN A 78 0.52 4.20 27.34
C GLN A 78 0.56 5.74 27.26
N GLU A 79 0.21 6.34 26.12
CA GLU A 79 0.11 7.81 25.96
C GLU A 79 -1.09 8.42 26.70
N LEU A 80 -2.18 7.68 26.89
CA LEU A 80 -3.35 8.09 27.70
C LEU A 80 -3.11 7.96 29.22
N ALA A 81 -2.16 7.11 29.66
CA ALA A 81 -1.89 6.85 31.07
C ALA A 81 -1.26 8.03 31.87
N PRO A 82 -0.36 8.88 31.33
CA PRO A 82 0.18 10.01 32.07
C PRO A 82 -0.80 11.19 32.22
N GLN A 83 -1.81 11.30 31.34
CA GLN A 83 -2.76 12.43 31.37
C GLN A 83 -3.84 12.27 32.47
N ALA A 84 -4.14 11.03 32.88
CA ALA A 84 -5.12 10.77 33.95
C ALA A 84 -4.59 10.97 35.38
N ARG A 85 -3.29 11.21 35.56
CA ARG A 85 -2.67 11.47 36.89
C ARG A 85 -2.42 12.96 37.19
N ALA A 86 -2.80 13.85 36.28
CA ALA A 86 -2.55 15.29 36.37
C ALA A 86 -3.85 16.13 36.48
N SER A 87 -4.98 15.54 36.88
CA SER A 87 -6.24 16.24 37.14
C SER A 87 -6.72 16.03 38.57
#